data_AF-A0A8T2KQZ2-F1
#
_entry.id   AF-A0A8T2KQZ2-F1
#
_cell.length_a   1.000
_cell.length_b   1.000
_cell.length_c   1.000
_cell.angle_alpha   90.00
_cell.angle_beta   90.00
_cell.angle_gamma   90.00
#
_symmetry.space_group_name_H-M   'P 1'
#
loop_
_entity.id
_entity.type
_entity.pdbx_description
1 polymer ?
#
loop_
_entity_poly.entity_id
_entity_poly.type
_entity_poly.pdbx_seq_one_letter_code
_entity_poly.pdbx_strand_id
1 'polypeptide(L)'
;MSISLFFLFLFYRPASNRTFLLCPMCKKTHWSLPVHLRRSCMKNSSEADILAVVESAKRAANNLLRTGRVWEYSLITRIVQSPDPVDRMIEELQSRGNAVVGIPTEDPAPVAPAVPAVPAVAQLPVEAPSESSSESSGELYQW
;
A
#
# COMPACT_ATOMS: atom_id res chain seq x y z
N MET A 1 27.77 2.12 -54.43
CA MET A 1 27.75 2.23 -52.96
C MET A 1 26.40 2.77 -52.52
N SER A 2 25.51 1.98 -51.90
CA SER A 2 24.42 2.50 -51.04
C SER A 2 23.59 1.37 -50.41
N ILE A 3 24.16 0.58 -49.51
CA ILE A 3 23.39 -0.42 -48.72
C ILE A 3 23.65 -0.29 -47.19
N SER A 4 24.53 0.60 -46.75
CA SER A 4 24.97 0.62 -45.33
C SER A 4 24.20 1.51 -44.36
N LEU A 5 23.07 2.12 -44.73
CA LEU A 5 22.35 3.03 -43.81
C LEU A 5 20.96 2.57 -43.39
N PHE A 6 20.36 1.57 -44.05
CA PHE A 6 19.01 1.11 -43.68
C PHE A 6 19.00 0.09 -42.53
N PHE A 7 20.13 -0.58 -42.25
CA PHE A 7 20.19 -1.62 -41.20
C PHE A 7 20.43 -1.10 -39.78
N LEU A 8 20.87 0.15 -39.61
CA LEU A 8 21.13 0.72 -38.28
C LEU A 8 19.87 1.27 -37.59
N PHE A 9 18.78 1.53 -38.33
CA PHE A 9 17.52 2.01 -37.74
C PHE A 9 16.59 0.91 -37.24
N LEU A 10 16.79 -0.36 -37.62
CA LEU A 10 15.92 -1.47 -37.19
C LEU A 10 16.31 -2.10 -35.84
N PHE A 11 17.43 -1.68 -35.24
CA PHE A 11 17.89 -2.22 -33.95
C PHE A 11 18.24 -1.15 -32.91
N TYR A 12 17.92 0.12 -33.15
CA TYR A 12 17.80 1.04 -32.02
C TYR A 12 16.50 0.75 -31.29
N ARG A 13 16.51 -0.31 -30.46
CA ARG A 13 15.52 -0.48 -29.40
C ARG A 13 15.95 0.51 -28.33
N PRO A 14 15.30 1.69 -28.20
CA PRO A 14 15.64 2.61 -27.12
C PRO A 14 15.59 1.81 -25.83
N ALA A 15 16.59 2.00 -24.97
CA ALA A 15 16.60 1.40 -23.65
C ALA A 15 15.26 1.77 -23.01
N SER A 16 14.33 0.81 -22.99
CA SER A 16 13.01 1.05 -22.42
C SER A 16 13.30 1.36 -20.97
N ASN A 17 13.10 2.61 -20.55
CA ASN A 17 13.04 2.93 -19.14
C ASN A 17 11.90 2.07 -18.58
N ARG A 18 12.25 0.89 -18.06
CA ARG A 18 11.30 -0.08 -17.53
C ARG A 18 10.96 0.41 -16.14
N THR A 19 9.96 1.29 -16.09
CA THR A 19 9.42 1.75 -14.81
C THR A 19 8.65 0.61 -14.18
N PHE A 20 8.91 0.34 -12.91
CA PHE A 20 8.06 -0.56 -12.13
C PHE A 20 6.64 0.00 -12.09
N LEU A 21 5.66 -0.84 -12.42
CA LEU A 21 4.25 -0.44 -12.42
C LEU A 21 3.55 -1.07 -11.22
N LEU A 22 2.72 -0.28 -10.55
CA LEU A 22 1.87 -0.72 -9.46
C LEU A 22 0.70 -1.55 -10.01
N CYS A 23 0.49 -2.75 -9.47
CA CYS A 23 -0.73 -3.50 -9.71
C CYS A 23 -1.88 -2.91 -8.88
N PRO A 24 -3.01 -2.52 -9.49
CA PRO A 24 -4.11 -1.90 -8.75
C PRO A 24 -4.83 -2.88 -7.81
N MET A 25 -4.70 -4.19 -8.04
CA MET A 25 -5.38 -5.23 -7.26
C MET A 25 -4.60 -5.59 -5.99
N CYS A 26 -3.34 -5.97 -6.12
CA CYS A 26 -2.52 -6.40 -4.99
C CYS A 26 -1.68 -5.27 -4.37
N LYS A 27 -1.70 -4.07 -4.96
CA LYS A 27 -0.91 -2.90 -4.56
C LYS A 27 0.61 -3.15 -4.46
N LYS A 28 1.12 -4.15 -5.20
CA LYS A 28 2.56 -4.42 -5.33
C LYS A 28 3.10 -3.87 -6.65
N THR A 29 4.35 -3.44 -6.65
CA THR A 29 5.05 -2.98 -7.85
C THR A 29 5.69 -4.15 -8.58
N HIS A 30 5.57 -4.18 -9.91
CA HIS A 30 6.10 -5.26 -10.74
C HIS A 30 6.94 -4.71 -11.90
N TRP A 31 8.05 -5.41 -12.18
CA TRP A 31 8.87 -5.14 -13.36
C TRP A 31 8.12 -5.38 -14.68
N SER A 32 7.24 -6.39 -14.68
CA SER A 32 6.34 -6.67 -15.78
C SER A 32 4.93 -6.86 -15.25
N LEU A 33 4.19 -5.76 -15.16
CA LEU A 33 2.79 -5.78 -14.79
C LEU A 33 1.92 -6.67 -15.70
N PRO A 34 2.06 -6.66 -17.04
CA PRO A 34 1.26 -7.54 -17.89
C PRO A 34 1.44 -9.04 -17.55
N VAL A 35 2.67 -9.46 -17.28
CA VAL A 35 2.96 -10.86 -16.89
C VAL A 35 2.34 -11.18 -15.54
N HIS A 36 2.45 -10.28 -14.57
CA HIS A 36 1.82 -10.46 -13.26
C HIS A 36 0.29 -10.58 -13.38
N LEU A 37 -0.35 -9.70 -14.14
CA LEU A 37 -1.80 -9.72 -14.36
C LEU A 37 -2.25 -11.04 -14.99
N ARG A 38 -1.61 -11.49 -16.08
CA ARG A 38 -1.96 -12.77 -16.73
C ARG A 38 -1.78 -14.00 -15.84
N ARG A 39 -0.84 -13.96 -14.89
CA ARG A 39 -0.50 -15.15 -14.07
C ARG A 39 -1.22 -15.18 -12.73
N SER A 40 -1.61 -14.01 -12.20
CA SER A 40 -2.09 -13.89 -10.82
C SER A 40 -3.35 -13.04 -10.73
N CYS A 41 -3.25 -11.70 -10.70
CA CYS A 41 -4.38 -10.84 -10.34
C CYS A 41 -5.51 -10.74 -11.37
N MET A 42 -5.28 -11.10 -12.63
CA MET A 42 -6.26 -11.05 -13.73
C MET A 42 -6.17 -12.31 -14.61
N LYS A 43 -5.88 -13.47 -14.02
CA LYS A 43 -5.64 -14.74 -14.74
C LYS A 43 -6.76 -15.11 -15.73
N ASN A 44 -7.99 -14.77 -15.41
CA ASN A 44 -9.18 -15.12 -16.19
C ASN A 44 -9.76 -13.92 -16.98
N SER A 45 -9.10 -12.77 -16.95
CA SER A 45 -9.56 -11.57 -17.68
C SER A 45 -9.16 -11.63 -19.14
N SER A 46 -9.84 -10.85 -19.99
CA SER A 46 -9.47 -10.74 -21.39
C SER A 46 -8.14 -10.00 -21.54
N GLU A 47 -7.43 -10.24 -22.65
CA GLU A 47 -6.19 -9.51 -22.95
C GLU A 47 -6.44 -8.00 -23.08
N ALA A 48 -7.61 -7.60 -23.59
CA ALA A 48 -8.01 -6.19 -23.69
C ALA A 48 -8.10 -5.53 -22.31
N ASP A 49 -8.71 -6.19 -21.33
CA ASP A 49 -8.82 -5.67 -19.96
C ASP A 49 -7.45 -5.55 -19.30
N ILE A 50 -6.58 -6.55 -19.50
CA ILE A 50 -5.21 -6.54 -18.98
C ILE A 50 -4.43 -5.36 -19.55
N LEU A 51 -4.50 -5.13 -20.87
CA LEU A 51 -3.81 -4.01 -21.52
C LEU A 51 -4.37 -2.66 -21.07
N ALA A 52 -5.68 -2.56 -20.85
CA ALA A 52 -6.31 -1.35 -20.31
C ALA A 52 -5.78 -1.03 -18.90
N VAL A 53 -5.63 -2.04 -18.03
CA VAL A 53 -5.03 -1.86 -16.70
C VAL A 53 -3.56 -1.46 -16.79
N VAL A 54 -2.79 -2.07 -17.68
CA VAL A 54 -1.38 -1.72 -17.88
C VAL A 54 -1.23 -0.27 -18.34
N GLU A 55 -2.07 0.17 -19.27
CA GLU A 55 -2.03 1.54 -19.77
C GLU A 55 -2.47 2.55 -18.70
N SER A 56 -3.49 2.21 -17.91
CA SER A 56 -3.86 2.98 -16.73
C SER A 56 -2.69 3.10 -15.73
N ALA A 57 -2.00 2.00 -15.43
CA ALA A 57 -0.86 1.99 -14.51
C ALA A 57 0.33 2.82 -15.02
N LYS A 58 0.61 2.84 -16.33
CA LYS A 58 1.63 3.72 -16.91
C LYS A 58 1.27 5.19 -16.75
N ARG A 59 0.01 5.56 -17.02
CA ARG A 59 -0.48 6.94 -16.82
C ARG A 59 -0.37 7.36 -15.36
N ALA A 60 -0.75 6.49 -14.43
CA ALA A 60 -0.60 6.73 -13.00
C ALA A 60 0.86 6.91 -12.59
N ALA A 61 1.77 6.06 -13.09
CA ALA A 61 3.21 6.19 -12.84
C ALA A 61 3.77 7.51 -13.39
N ASN A 62 3.36 7.93 -14.59
CA ASN A 62 3.76 9.22 -15.15
C ASN A 62 3.23 10.39 -14.30
N ASN A 63 1.97 10.32 -13.85
CA ASN A 63 1.39 11.36 -13.00
C ASN A 63 2.14 11.46 -11.66
N LEU A 64 2.43 10.33 -11.01
CA LEU A 64 3.20 10.28 -9.76
C LEU A 64 4.58 10.95 -9.91
N LEU A 65 5.25 10.72 -11.04
CA LEU A 65 6.54 11.37 -11.32
C LEU A 65 6.42 12.89 -11.46
N ARG A 66 5.26 13.40 -11.89
CA ARG A 66 4.99 14.84 -12.06
C ARG A 66 4.53 15.51 -10.77
N THR A 67 3.66 14.86 -9.99
CA THR A 67 2.94 15.50 -8.88
C THR A 67 3.30 14.96 -7.50
N GLY A 68 3.85 13.74 -7.41
CA GLY A 68 4.11 13.07 -6.14
C GLY A 68 5.45 13.39 -5.48
N ARG A 69 6.39 14.01 -6.22
CA ARG A 69 7.77 14.26 -5.74
C ARG A 69 7.93 15.55 -4.94
N VAL A 70 7.11 16.57 -5.22
CA VAL A 70 7.24 17.89 -4.62
C VAL A 70 6.07 18.13 -3.65
N TRP A 71 6.41 18.49 -2.41
CA TRP A 71 5.46 18.75 -1.34
C TRP A 71 5.66 20.15 -0.81
N GLU A 72 4.57 20.90 -0.72
CA GLU A 72 4.56 22.20 -0.07
C GLU A 72 4.58 22.01 1.45
N TYR A 73 5.52 22.65 2.14
CA TYR A 73 5.60 22.58 3.60
C TYR A 73 4.30 23.04 4.26
N SER A 74 3.69 24.10 3.73
CA SER A 74 2.42 24.65 4.22
C SER A 74 1.26 23.66 4.12
N LEU A 75 1.25 22.79 3.11
CA LEU A 75 0.26 21.72 2.96
C LEU A 75 0.43 20.67 4.07
N ILE A 76 1.67 20.25 4.32
CA ILE A 76 1.99 19.29 5.39
C ILE A 76 1.54 19.87 6.74
N THR A 77 1.88 21.13 7.02
CA THR A 77 1.46 21.81 8.26
C THR A 77 -0.05 21.83 8.41
N ARG A 78 -0.80 22.14 7.34
CA ARG A 78 -2.27 22.15 7.37
C ARG A 78 -2.85 20.77 7.67
N ILE A 79 -2.29 19.71 7.08
CA ILE A 79 -2.73 18.33 7.32
C ILE A 79 -2.50 17.97 8.79
N VAL A 80 -1.31 18.22 9.32
CA VAL A 80 -0.94 17.90 10.71
C VAL A 80 -1.81 18.65 11.73
N GLN A 81 -2.26 19.86 11.40
CA GLN A 81 -3.13 20.66 12.27
C GLN A 81 -4.62 20.33 12.15
N SER A 82 -5.00 19.43 11.24
CA SER A 82 -6.40 19.05 11.06
C SER A 82 -6.86 18.08 12.17
N PRO A 83 -8.19 17.94 12.41
CA PRO A 83 -8.71 17.00 13.40
C PRO A 83 -8.29 15.54 13.15
N ASP A 84 -8.19 15.15 11.88
CA ASP A 84 -7.93 13.77 11.43
C ASP A 84 -6.69 13.72 10.52
N PRO A 85 -5.48 13.99 11.06
CA PRO A 85 -4.29 14.25 10.24
C PRO A 85 -3.83 13.02 9.44
N VAL A 86 -4.05 11.82 9.96
CA VAL A 86 -3.69 10.57 9.29
C VAL A 86 -4.57 10.34 8.06
N ASP A 87 -5.90 10.42 8.21
CA ASP A 87 -6.83 10.23 7.10
C ASP A 87 -6.63 11.27 6.00
N ARG A 88 -6.43 12.54 6.40
CA ARG A 88 -6.08 13.62 5.47
C ARG A 88 -4.76 13.36 4.73
N MET A 89 -3.75 12.83 5.40
CA MET A 89 -2.49 12.47 4.76
C MET A 89 -2.69 11.31 3.78
N ILE A 90 -3.50 10.31 4.14
CA ILE A 90 -3.84 9.17 3.26
C ILE A 90 -4.55 9.66 2.00
N GLU A 91 -5.56 10.52 2.15
CA GLU A 91 -6.27 11.15 1.02
C GLU A 91 -5.31 11.89 0.10
N GLU A 92 -4.43 12.73 0.66
CA GLU A 92 -3.47 13.51 -0.12
C GLU A 92 -2.48 12.61 -0.85
N LEU A 93 -1.93 11.59 -0.18
CA LEU A 93 -1.03 10.61 -0.78
C LEU A 93 -1.68 9.87 -1.96
N GLN A 94 -2.91 9.39 -1.77
CA GLN A 94 -3.67 8.68 -2.79
C GLN A 94 -4.04 9.58 -3.97
N SER A 95 -4.41 10.85 -3.72
CA SER A 95 -4.70 11.83 -4.77
C SER A 95 -3.50 12.07 -5.70
N ARG A 96 -2.29 11.95 -5.16
CA ARG A 96 -1.02 12.07 -5.89
C ARG A 96 -0.55 10.77 -6.54
N GLY A 97 -1.34 9.70 -6.45
CA GLY A 97 -1.06 8.40 -7.06
C GLY A 97 -0.17 7.48 -6.22
N ASN A 98 0.03 7.76 -4.93
CA ASN A 98 0.71 6.83 -4.03
C ASN A 98 -0.26 5.72 -3.59
N ALA A 99 0.29 4.52 -3.36
CA ALA A 99 -0.44 3.45 -2.72
C ALA A 99 -0.22 3.49 -1.21
N VAL A 100 -1.31 3.52 -0.44
CA VAL A 100 -1.29 3.31 1.01
C VAL A 100 -1.88 1.94 1.29
N VAL A 101 -1.17 1.12 2.06
CA VAL A 101 -1.55 -0.26 2.40
C VAL A 101 -1.53 -0.47 3.92
N GLY A 102 -2.27 -1.45 4.41
CA GLY A 102 -2.32 -1.75 5.84
C GLY A 102 -3.10 -0.72 6.68
N ILE A 103 -4.03 0.01 6.06
CA ILE A 103 -4.96 0.88 6.78
C ILE A 103 -5.80 -0.02 7.70
N PRO A 104 -5.81 0.21 9.03
CA PRO A 104 -6.65 -0.54 9.94
C PRO A 104 -8.10 -0.45 9.47
N THR A 105 -8.70 -1.60 9.16
CA THR A 105 -10.14 -1.65 9.00
C THR A 105 -10.68 -1.70 10.42
N GLU A 106 -11.58 -0.79 10.80
CA GLU A 106 -12.30 -0.94 12.06
C GLU A 106 -13.11 -2.24 11.94
N ASP A 107 -12.59 -3.33 12.51
CA ASP A 107 -13.36 -4.56 12.64
C ASP A 107 -14.64 -4.19 13.39
N PRO A 108 -15.83 -4.62 12.93
CA PRO A 108 -17.03 -4.44 13.70
C PRO A 108 -16.78 -5.06 15.08
N ALA A 109 -16.93 -4.24 16.12
CA ALA A 109 -16.71 -4.63 17.50
C ALA A 109 -17.31 -6.03 17.72
N PRO A 110 -16.55 -6.99 18.31
CA PRO A 110 -17.07 -8.33 18.51
C PRO A 110 -18.37 -8.18 19.29
N VAL A 111 -19.49 -8.58 18.67
CA VAL A 111 -20.78 -8.67 19.33
C VAL A 111 -20.53 -9.57 20.52
N ALA A 112 -20.47 -8.98 21.72
CA ALA A 112 -20.29 -9.73 22.94
C ALA A 112 -21.38 -10.81 22.94
N PRO A 113 -21.04 -12.10 23.06
CA PRO A 113 -22.07 -13.11 23.21
C PRO A 113 -22.87 -12.72 24.44
N ALA A 114 -24.18 -12.50 24.26
CA ALA A 114 -25.11 -12.30 25.36
C ALA A 114 -24.98 -13.51 26.29
N VAL A 115 -24.27 -13.32 27.40
CA VAL A 115 -24.14 -14.32 28.45
C VAL A 115 -25.53 -14.46 29.07
N PRO A 116 -26.20 -15.62 28.99
CA PRO A 116 -27.40 -15.83 29.79
C PRO A 116 -27.00 -15.88 31.26
N ALA A 117 -27.63 -15.04 32.07
CA ALA A 117 -27.46 -15.03 33.51
C ALA A 117 -27.83 -16.40 34.09
N VAL A 118 -26.85 -17.09 34.68
CA VAL A 118 -27.08 -18.27 35.52
C VAL A 118 -26.82 -17.85 36.97
N PRO A 119 -27.74 -18.12 37.92
CA PRO A 119 -27.68 -17.58 39.27
C PRO A 119 -26.57 -18.21 40.11
N ALA A 120 -26.11 -17.42 41.08
CA ALA A 120 -25.01 -17.68 41.98
C ALA A 120 -25.15 -19.00 42.78
N VAL A 121 -24.08 -19.79 42.79
CA VAL A 121 -23.80 -20.77 43.84
C VAL A 121 -22.45 -20.39 44.45
N ALA A 122 -22.49 -20.09 45.75
CA ALA A 122 -21.34 -19.67 46.55
C ALA A 122 -20.42 -20.86 46.88
N GLN A 123 -19.10 -20.62 46.90
CA GLN A 123 -18.18 -21.14 47.93
C GLN A 123 -16.75 -20.52 47.80
N LEU A 124 -16.49 -19.53 48.68
CA LEU A 124 -15.33 -19.26 49.56
C LEU A 124 -13.84 -19.35 49.08
N PRO A 125 -12.92 -18.60 49.75
CA PRO A 125 -11.76 -17.95 49.14
C PRO A 125 -10.42 -18.60 49.46
N VAL A 126 -9.44 -18.50 48.55
CA VAL A 126 -8.03 -18.80 48.85
C VAL A 126 -7.10 -17.79 48.15
N GLU A 127 -6.42 -17.02 49.00
CA GLU A 127 -5.14 -16.28 48.91
C GLU A 127 -4.45 -15.95 47.56
N ALA A 128 -4.09 -14.66 47.43
CA ALA A 128 -2.93 -14.13 46.69
C ALA A 128 -1.61 -14.44 47.47
N PRO A 129 -0.37 -14.09 47.04
CA PRO A 129 0.05 -13.22 45.92
C PRO A 129 1.30 -13.72 45.16
N SER A 130 1.71 -13.05 44.08
CA SER A 130 3.08 -12.48 43.99
C SER A 130 3.37 -11.84 42.64
N GLU A 131 4.17 -10.79 42.75
CA GLU A 131 4.64 -9.86 41.74
C GLU A 131 5.66 -10.52 40.80
N SER A 132 5.69 -10.11 39.53
CA SER A 132 6.88 -10.30 38.70
C SER A 132 7.02 -9.13 37.73
N SER A 133 7.95 -8.26 38.12
CA SER A 133 8.52 -7.16 37.37
C SER A 133 9.08 -7.61 36.02
N SER A 134 8.65 -6.96 34.92
CA SER A 134 9.33 -7.05 33.63
C SER A 134 10.13 -5.78 33.40
N GLU A 135 11.44 -5.95 33.35
CA GLU A 135 12.43 -4.91 33.11
C GLU A 135 12.35 -4.42 31.66
N SER A 136 12.22 -3.10 31.51
CA SER A 136 12.17 -2.37 30.24
C SER A 136 13.60 -2.10 29.75
N SER A 137 14.08 -2.87 28.77
CA SER A 137 15.30 -2.54 28.03
C SER A 137 14.96 -1.63 26.85
N GLY A 138 15.18 -0.33 27.04
CA GLY A 138 15.20 0.64 25.95
C GLY A 138 16.61 0.75 25.36
N GLU A 139 16.82 0.21 24.16
CA GLU A 139 17.98 0.60 23.34
C GLU A 139 17.62 1.81 22.47
N LEU A 140 18.30 2.91 22.74
CA LEU A 140 18.21 4.18 22.03
C LEU A 140 19.22 4.15 20.88
N TYR A 141 18.74 4.00 19.64
CA TYR A 141 19.59 4.14 18.46
C TYR A 141 19.91 5.63 18.26
N GLN A 142 21.19 6.00 18.34
CA GLN A 142 21.70 7.30 17.92
C GLN A 142 22.12 7.23 16.44
N TRP A 143 21.70 8.25 15.69
CA TRP A 143 21.90 8.41 14.25
C TRP A 143 23.30 8.90 13.89
#